data_AF-A0A7S0QE98-F1
#
_entry.id   AF-A0A7S0QE98-F1
#
_cell.length_a   1.000
_cell.length_b   1.000
_cell.length_c   1.000
_cell.angle_alpha   90.00
_cell.angle_beta   90.00
_cell.angle_gamma   90.00
#
_symmetry.space_group_name_H-M   'P 1'
#
loop_
_entity.id
_entity.type
_entity.pdbx_description
1 polymer ?
#
loop_
_entity_poly.entity_id
_entity_poly.type
_entity_poly.pdbx_seq_one_letter_code
_entity_poly.pdbx_strand_id
1 'polypeptide(L)'
;AVVLHGNGVKDGELPPCLARTLQKKHEILVDSLPYIDKEFDDDSMKDMIERLIAEEMEGFEPDDYLSMLPPVPALRLPEGSVLKGEFNRLDKAPSSRMPPIDMKRYTIPVPQGKDAENVECWQEALKVAHQQQEYAAIRLANVELMTNYGVNAWRAYNSALEDNNALLKAEVDKVDSQILSINRKRFAEQSDAAKKIRRLEERYAALRDKNLRLSALCSALEDTLAP
;
A
#
# COMPACT_ATOMS: atom_id res chain seq x y z
N ALA A 1 3.36 -36.59 11.48
CA ALA A 1 3.35 -35.23 10.91
C ALA A 1 3.26 -35.36 9.40
N VAL A 2 2.41 -34.57 8.72
CA VAL A 2 2.40 -34.52 7.25
C VAL A 2 3.32 -33.38 6.88
N VAL A 3 4.48 -33.69 6.31
CA VAL A 3 5.45 -32.68 5.89
C VAL A 3 5.06 -32.19 4.51
N LEU A 4 4.36 -31.06 4.44
CA LEU A 4 4.13 -30.36 3.19
C LEU A 4 5.42 -29.59 2.84
N HIS A 5 6.25 -30.21 2.01
CA HIS A 5 7.39 -29.53 1.40
C HIS A 5 6.87 -28.53 0.37
N GLY A 6 6.86 -27.24 0.73
CA GLY A 6 6.70 -26.15 -0.21
C GLY A 6 7.95 -26.02 -1.08
N ASN A 7 8.00 -26.76 -2.19
CA ASN A 7 9.00 -26.60 -3.24
C ASN A 7 8.94 -25.17 -3.83
N GLY A 8 10.12 -24.59 -4.04
CA GLY A 8 10.27 -23.18 -4.26
C GLY A 8 9.94 -22.63 -5.66
N VAL A 9 9.84 -21.30 -5.61
CA VAL A 9 10.36 -20.26 -6.52
C VAL A 9 9.46 -19.67 -7.63
N LYS A 10 9.51 -18.32 -7.66
CA LYS A 10 9.34 -17.33 -8.76
C LYS A 10 7.97 -16.69 -8.96
N ASP A 11 7.77 -15.55 -8.29
CA ASP A 11 7.68 -14.22 -8.93
C ASP A 11 7.48 -13.12 -7.86
N GLY A 12 8.37 -12.12 -7.81
CA GLY A 12 8.32 -11.00 -6.85
C GLY A 12 9.29 -11.09 -5.66
N GLU A 13 10.53 -11.54 -5.87
CA GLU A 13 11.51 -11.75 -4.80
C GLU A 13 11.86 -10.44 -4.07
N LEU A 14 11.49 -10.39 -2.77
CA LEU A 14 12.20 -9.57 -1.78
C LEU A 14 13.71 -9.81 -1.94
N PRO A 15 14.58 -8.79 -1.76
CA PRO A 15 16.02 -8.95 -1.89
C PRO A 15 16.52 -10.22 -1.18
N PRO A 16 17.42 -11.02 -1.77
CA PRO A 16 17.79 -12.35 -1.24
C PRO A 16 18.27 -12.34 0.22
N CYS A 17 18.82 -11.21 0.68
CA CYS A 17 19.20 -10.98 2.07
C CYS A 17 17.99 -10.83 3.02
N LEU A 18 16.90 -10.17 2.59
CA LEU A 18 15.65 -10.02 3.34
C LEU A 18 14.84 -11.31 3.34
N ALA A 19 14.71 -11.96 2.18
CA ALA A 19 13.96 -13.22 2.06
C ALA A 19 14.57 -14.32 2.94
N ARG A 20 15.90 -14.49 2.90
CA ARG A 20 16.61 -15.50 3.71
C ARG A 20 16.59 -15.20 5.21
N THR A 21 16.58 -13.94 5.62
CA THR A 21 16.59 -13.55 7.04
C THR A 21 15.19 -13.63 7.67
N LEU A 22 14.15 -13.23 6.94
CA LEU A 22 12.75 -13.44 7.35
C LEU A 22 12.44 -14.94 7.46
N GLN A 23 12.85 -15.72 6.47
CA GLN A 23 12.67 -17.18 6.48
C GLN A 23 13.39 -17.88 7.65
N LYS A 24 14.49 -17.31 8.15
CA LYS A 24 15.24 -17.81 9.31
C LYS A 24 14.63 -17.42 10.67
N LYS A 25 13.94 -16.27 10.76
CA LYS A 25 13.19 -15.86 11.96
C LYS A 25 11.87 -16.61 12.12
N HIS A 26 11.26 -17.07 11.03
CA HIS A 26 10.01 -17.86 11.04
C HIS A 26 10.21 -19.38 11.22
N GLU A 27 11.31 -19.82 11.82
CA GLU A 27 11.53 -21.24 12.16
C GLU A 27 10.61 -21.72 13.30
N ILE A 28 9.91 -20.78 13.96
CA ILE A 28 8.77 -21.07 14.83
C ILE A 28 7.56 -21.32 13.93
N LEU A 29 7.16 -22.59 13.82
CA LEU A 29 5.92 -23.00 13.17
C LEU A 29 4.73 -22.48 14.00
N VAL A 30 4.27 -21.27 13.69
CA VAL A 30 3.02 -20.73 14.22
C VAL A 30 1.88 -21.33 13.41
N ASP A 31 1.11 -22.22 14.04
CA ASP A 31 -0.07 -22.85 13.44
C ASP A 31 -1.32 -22.04 13.82
N SER A 32 -2.06 -21.57 12.83
CA SER A 32 -3.37 -20.95 13.00
C SER A 32 -4.27 -21.35 11.83
N LEU A 33 -5.54 -21.67 12.11
CA LEU A 33 -6.48 -22.17 11.11
C LEU A 33 -7.67 -21.21 10.88
N PRO A 34 -7.45 -20.02 10.27
CA PRO A 34 -8.50 -19.01 10.07
C PRO A 34 -9.81 -19.49 9.44
N TYR A 35 -9.79 -20.49 8.54
CA TYR A 35 -11.03 -20.97 7.90
C TYR A 35 -11.86 -21.90 8.80
N ILE A 36 -11.26 -22.42 9.88
CA ILE A 36 -11.85 -23.39 10.79
C ILE A 36 -12.19 -22.71 12.12
N ASP A 37 -11.27 -21.90 12.65
CA ASP A 37 -11.35 -21.24 13.94
C ASP A 37 -12.18 -19.95 13.87
N LYS A 38 -13.49 -20.08 13.65
CA LYS A 38 -14.43 -18.94 13.52
C LYS A 38 -14.78 -18.26 14.84
N GLU A 39 -14.38 -18.83 15.96
CA GLU A 39 -14.64 -18.28 17.30
C GLU A 39 -13.93 -16.94 17.54
N PHE A 40 -12.91 -16.64 16.74
CA PHE A 40 -12.20 -15.35 16.76
C PHE A 40 -12.89 -14.25 15.94
N ASP A 41 -13.96 -14.55 15.20
CA ASP A 41 -14.72 -13.54 14.46
C ASP A 41 -15.57 -12.67 15.40
N ASP A 42 -15.85 -13.14 16.62
CA ASP A 42 -16.62 -12.44 17.64
C ASP A 42 -15.84 -11.25 18.24
N ASP A 43 -16.45 -10.06 18.21
CA ASP A 43 -15.79 -8.82 18.62
C ASP A 43 -15.43 -8.80 20.13
N SER A 44 -16.18 -9.49 20.98
CA SER A 44 -15.87 -9.61 22.42
C SER A 44 -14.57 -10.39 22.68
N MET A 45 -14.28 -11.41 21.86
CA MET A 45 -13.05 -12.19 21.95
C MET A 45 -11.86 -11.37 21.44
N LYS A 46 -12.06 -10.57 20.37
CA LYS A 46 -11.04 -9.63 19.87
C LYS A 46 -10.67 -8.60 20.93
N ASP A 47 -11.67 -7.96 21.56
CA ASP A 47 -11.43 -6.98 22.63
C ASP A 47 -10.64 -7.58 23.80
N MET A 48 -10.95 -8.83 24.16
CA MET A 48 -10.21 -9.55 25.20
C MET A 48 -8.75 -9.81 24.78
N ILE A 49 -8.53 -10.29 23.57
CA ILE A 49 -7.20 -10.57 23.02
C ILE A 49 -6.38 -9.28 22.91
N GLU A 50 -6.98 -8.19 22.42
CA GLU A 50 -6.31 -6.89 22.30
C GLU A 50 -5.87 -6.33 23.65
N ARG A 51 -6.68 -6.52 24.71
CA ARG A 51 -6.26 -6.16 26.08
C ARG A 51 -5.06 -6.97 26.55
N LEU A 52 -5.07 -8.28 26.34
CA LEU A 52 -3.95 -9.15 26.69
C LEU A 52 -2.67 -8.77 25.91
N ILE A 53 -2.82 -8.45 24.63
CA ILE A 53 -1.70 -7.95 23.81
C ILE A 53 -1.19 -6.62 24.39
N ALA A 54 -2.07 -5.70 24.77
CA ALA A 54 -1.67 -4.42 25.35
C ALA A 54 -0.93 -4.59 26.68
N GLU A 55 -1.38 -5.49 27.56
CA GLU A 55 -0.70 -5.83 28.82
C GLU A 55 0.72 -6.38 28.57
N GLU A 56 0.88 -7.27 27.59
CA GLU A 56 2.21 -7.78 27.20
C GLU A 56 3.07 -6.68 26.56
N MET A 57 2.46 -5.77 25.78
CA MET A 57 3.14 -4.63 25.18
C MET A 57 3.66 -3.63 26.20
N GLU A 58 3.03 -3.49 27.38
CA GLU A 58 3.55 -2.63 28.45
C GLU A 58 4.89 -3.13 29.02
N GLY A 59 5.10 -4.45 29.02
CA GLY A 59 6.35 -5.08 29.48
C GLY A 59 7.39 -5.30 28.37
N PHE A 60 7.02 -5.05 27.12
CA PHE A 60 7.84 -5.37 25.95
C PHE A 60 8.54 -4.13 25.39
N GLU A 61 9.86 -4.20 25.26
CA GLU A 61 10.65 -3.21 24.52
C GLU A 61 10.83 -3.69 23.07
N PRO A 62 10.16 -3.08 22.08
CA PRO A 62 10.30 -3.47 20.69
C PRO A 62 11.71 -3.19 20.16
N ASP A 63 12.31 -4.20 19.53
CA ASP A 63 13.50 -4.02 18.70
C ASP A 63 13.22 -3.07 17.52
N ASP A 64 14.27 -2.45 16.97
CA ASP A 64 14.15 -1.67 15.73
C ASP A 64 13.83 -2.59 14.54
N TYR A 65 12.53 -2.77 14.26
CA TYR A 65 12.02 -3.53 13.12
C TYR A 65 12.45 -2.95 11.76
N LEU A 66 12.86 -1.68 11.71
CA LEU A 66 13.29 -1.00 10.48
C LEU A 66 14.79 -1.17 10.22
N SER A 67 15.57 -1.67 11.18
CA SER A 67 16.99 -1.97 11.01
C SER A 67 17.30 -2.93 9.85
N MET A 68 16.33 -3.77 9.49
CA MET A 68 16.43 -4.72 8.38
C MET A 68 16.15 -4.09 7.01
N LEU A 69 15.51 -2.93 6.99
CA LEU A 69 15.15 -2.23 5.76
C LEU A 69 16.27 -1.27 5.37
N PRO A 70 16.55 -1.11 4.06
CA PRO A 70 17.45 -0.05 3.62
C PRO A 70 16.89 1.31 4.07
N PRO A 71 17.77 2.28 4.42
CA PRO A 71 17.32 3.60 4.83
C PRO A 71 16.49 4.24 3.72
N VAL A 72 15.45 4.96 4.10
CA VAL A 72 14.58 5.67 3.16
C VAL A 72 15.46 6.52 2.23
N PRO A 73 15.38 6.34 0.91
CA PRO A 73 16.22 7.09 -0.01
C PRO A 73 15.88 8.58 0.14
N ALA A 74 16.83 9.34 0.68
CA ALA A 74 16.70 10.78 0.77
C ALA A 74 16.55 11.37 -0.64
N LEU A 75 15.78 12.46 -0.77
CA LEU A 75 15.68 13.21 -2.02
C LEU A 75 17.07 13.75 -2.40
N ARG A 76 17.77 13.02 -3.26
CA ARG A 76 19.09 13.40 -3.80
C ARG A 76 18.90 14.30 -5.01
N LEU A 77 18.67 15.58 -4.75
CA LEU A 77 18.84 16.59 -5.79
C LEU A 77 20.35 16.76 -6.03
N PRO A 78 20.83 16.85 -7.28
CA PRO A 78 22.23 17.07 -7.57
C PRO A 78 22.76 18.30 -6.82
N GLU A 79 23.94 18.18 -6.22
CA GLU A 79 24.59 19.31 -5.57
C GLU A 79 24.85 20.42 -6.60
N GLY A 80 24.51 21.66 -6.25
CA GLY A 80 24.57 22.80 -7.17
C GLY A 80 23.38 22.93 -8.14
N SER A 81 22.41 22.02 -8.12
CA SER A 81 21.18 22.18 -8.90
C SER A 81 20.35 23.36 -8.38
N VAL A 82 19.77 24.13 -9.31
CA VAL A 82 18.79 25.19 -9.01
C VAL A 82 17.65 24.63 -8.15
N LEU A 83 17.24 23.38 -8.40
CA LEU A 83 16.19 22.71 -7.62
C LEU A 83 16.59 22.53 -6.15
N LYS A 84 17.85 22.17 -5.87
CA LYS A 84 18.33 22.04 -4.48
C LYS A 84 18.37 23.40 -3.79
N GLY A 85 18.79 24.44 -4.52
CA GLY A 85 18.78 25.82 -4.04
C GLY A 85 17.38 26.31 -3.69
N GLU A 86 16.42 26.10 -4.59
CA GLU A 86 15.01 26.47 -4.39
C GLU A 86 14.35 25.69 -3.24
N PHE A 87 14.64 24.39 -3.14
CA PHE A 87 14.16 23.57 -2.05
C PHE A 87 14.67 24.08 -0.70
N ASN A 88 15.99 24.35 -0.60
CA ASN A 88 16.59 24.92 0.60
C ASN A 88 16.07 26.34 0.90
N ARG A 89 15.75 27.14 -0.12
CA ARG A 89 15.18 28.49 0.03
C ARG A 89 13.78 28.44 0.63
N LEU A 90 12.93 27.54 0.13
CA LEU A 90 11.57 27.34 0.63
C LEU A 90 11.55 26.77 2.06
N ASP A 91 12.48 25.86 2.36
CA ASP A 91 12.62 25.24 3.69
C ASP A 91 13.02 26.27 4.75
N LYS A 92 13.95 27.18 4.41
CA LYS A 92 14.39 28.27 5.30
C LYS A 92 13.35 29.35 5.50
N ALA A 93 12.53 29.64 4.49
CA ALA A 93 11.55 30.71 4.53
C ALA A 93 10.29 30.35 3.73
N PRO A 94 9.25 29.83 4.39
CA PRO A 94 7.96 29.54 3.75
C PRO A 94 7.27 30.78 3.15
N SER A 95 7.62 31.98 3.60
CA SER A 95 7.18 33.27 3.04
C SER A 95 7.86 33.62 1.69
N SER A 96 8.91 32.89 1.33
CA SER A 96 9.65 33.04 0.08
C SER A 96 8.97 32.32 -1.11
N ARG A 97 7.72 31.86 -0.94
CA ARG A 97 6.91 31.28 -2.01
C ARG A 97 6.78 32.25 -3.17
N MET A 98 6.78 31.71 -4.38
CA MET A 98 6.65 32.51 -5.61
C MET A 98 5.34 33.33 -5.55
N PRO A 99 5.38 34.63 -5.88
CA PRO A 99 4.15 35.42 -5.95
C PRO A 99 3.20 34.83 -7.00
N PRO A 100 1.87 35.04 -6.86
CA PRO A 100 0.92 34.60 -7.86
C PRO A 100 1.27 35.21 -9.23
N ILE A 101 0.94 34.48 -10.29
CA ILE A 101 1.17 34.93 -11.67
C ILE A 101 0.47 36.27 -11.86
N ASP A 102 1.22 37.27 -12.32
CA ASP A 102 0.66 38.58 -12.60
C ASP A 102 -0.21 38.55 -13.87
N MET A 103 -1.53 38.64 -13.67
CA MET A 103 -2.50 38.67 -14.75
C MET A 103 -2.52 40.00 -15.50
N LYS A 104 -2.00 41.08 -14.91
CA LYS A 104 -1.98 42.43 -15.54
C LYS A 104 -1.14 42.45 -16.80
N ARG A 105 -0.13 41.58 -16.89
CA ARG A 105 0.72 41.41 -18.07
C ARG A 105 -0.06 40.98 -19.32
N TYR A 106 -1.20 40.32 -19.17
CA TYR A 106 -2.03 39.83 -20.28
C TYR A 106 -3.16 40.79 -20.67
N THR A 107 -3.26 41.92 -19.98
CA THR A 107 -4.22 42.98 -20.29
C THR A 107 -3.50 44.16 -20.92
N ILE A 108 -4.13 44.81 -21.89
CA ILE A 108 -3.60 46.06 -22.46
C ILE A 108 -3.99 47.19 -21.50
N PRO A 109 -3.04 47.82 -20.80
CA PRO A 109 -3.36 48.94 -19.93
C PRO A 109 -3.74 50.14 -20.80
N VAL A 110 -4.89 50.75 -20.52
CA VAL A 110 -5.27 52.02 -21.11
C VAL A 110 -4.90 53.11 -20.10
N PRO A 111 -3.94 54.02 -20.42
CA PRO A 111 -3.59 55.12 -19.53
C PRO A 111 -4.82 55.99 -19.24
N GLN A 112 -5.07 56.32 -17.96
CA GLN A 112 -6.21 57.15 -17.52
C GLN A 112 -5.75 58.24 -16.55
N GLY A 113 -6.49 59.35 -16.49
CA GLY A 113 -6.17 60.45 -15.57
C GLY A 113 -4.79 61.05 -15.83
N LYS A 114 -3.96 61.15 -14.79
CA LYS A 114 -2.60 61.73 -14.88
C LYS A 114 -1.66 60.92 -15.80
N ASP A 115 -1.89 59.62 -15.93
CA ASP A 115 -1.08 58.76 -16.80
C ASP A 115 -1.40 58.99 -18.29
N ALA A 116 -2.60 59.51 -18.60
CA ALA A 116 -2.96 59.87 -19.97
C ALA A 116 -2.26 61.16 -20.45
N GLU A 117 -1.80 62.01 -19.52
CA GLU A 117 -1.01 63.21 -19.83
C GLU A 117 0.48 62.89 -20.01
N ASN A 118 0.94 61.71 -19.58
CA ASN A 118 2.32 61.27 -19.70
C ASN A 118 2.56 60.44 -20.97
N VAL A 119 3.44 60.92 -21.85
CA VAL A 119 3.81 60.24 -23.11
C VAL A 119 4.48 58.89 -22.87
N GLU A 120 5.24 58.72 -21.79
CA GLU A 120 5.95 57.48 -21.48
C GLU A 120 4.96 56.34 -21.19
N CYS A 121 3.88 56.62 -20.46
CA CYS A 121 2.82 55.64 -20.16
C CYS A 121 2.11 55.15 -21.44
N TRP A 122 1.93 56.02 -22.43
CA TRP A 122 1.40 55.63 -23.75
C TRP A 122 2.38 54.78 -24.55
N GLN A 123 3.68 55.06 -24.47
CA GLN A 123 4.70 54.23 -25.13
C GLN A 123 4.78 52.83 -24.53
N GLU A 124 4.64 52.69 -23.21
CA GLU A 124 4.57 51.40 -22.53
C GLU A 124 3.31 50.62 -22.90
N ALA A 125 2.15 51.28 -22.90
CA ALA A 125 0.89 50.69 -23.34
C ALA A 125 0.97 50.22 -24.80
N LEU A 126 1.60 50.99 -25.69
CA LEU A 126 1.83 50.62 -27.09
C LEU A 126 2.72 49.37 -27.21
N LYS A 127 3.82 49.32 -26.45
CA LYS A 127 4.72 48.14 -26.43
C LYS A 127 3.96 46.89 -25.97
N VAL A 128 3.13 47.01 -24.94
CA VAL A 128 2.29 45.91 -24.44
C VAL A 128 1.27 45.50 -25.50
N ALA A 129 0.62 46.46 -26.17
CA ALA A 129 -0.33 46.17 -27.24
C ALA A 129 0.32 45.42 -28.41
N HIS A 130 1.52 45.82 -28.85
CA HIS A 130 2.29 45.08 -29.84
C HIS A 130 2.60 43.66 -29.40
N GLN A 131 3.05 43.46 -28.15
CA GLN A 131 3.28 42.12 -27.61
C GLN A 131 2.00 41.26 -27.63
N GLN A 132 0.85 41.84 -27.25
CA GLN A 132 -0.42 41.12 -27.26
C GLN A 132 -0.90 40.77 -28.67
N GLN A 133 -0.61 41.61 -29.66
CA GLN A 133 -0.89 41.31 -31.06
C GLN A 133 -0.08 40.10 -31.55
N GLU A 134 1.22 40.04 -31.23
CA GLU A 134 2.06 38.90 -31.55
C GLU A 134 1.58 37.62 -30.85
N TYR A 135 1.23 37.68 -29.55
CA TYR A 135 0.64 36.55 -28.84
C TYR A 135 -0.69 36.09 -29.46
N ALA A 136 -1.52 37.02 -29.93
CA ALA A 136 -2.77 36.69 -30.60
C ALA A 136 -2.52 35.97 -31.93
N ALA A 137 -1.52 36.39 -32.70
CA ALA A 137 -1.11 35.71 -33.94
C ALA A 137 -0.62 34.28 -33.67
N ILE A 138 0.24 34.08 -32.65
CA ILE A 138 0.69 32.74 -32.24
C ILE A 138 -0.49 31.89 -31.75
N ARG A 139 -1.39 32.47 -30.95
CA ARG A 139 -2.58 31.77 -30.46
C ARG A 139 -3.47 31.34 -31.61
N LEU A 140 -3.65 32.16 -32.64
CA LEU A 140 -4.41 31.80 -33.83
C LEU A 140 -3.78 30.60 -34.54
N ALA A 141 -2.47 30.64 -34.80
CA ALA A 141 -1.77 29.51 -35.40
C ALA A 141 -1.88 28.22 -34.56
N ASN A 142 -1.77 28.32 -33.23
CA ASN A 142 -1.97 27.18 -32.33
C ASN A 142 -3.40 26.63 -32.38
N VAL A 143 -4.41 27.51 -32.44
CA VAL A 143 -5.81 27.11 -32.58
C VAL A 143 -6.03 26.42 -33.93
N GLU A 144 -5.46 26.94 -35.01
CA GLU A 144 -5.54 26.29 -36.34
C GLU A 144 -4.91 24.89 -36.33
N LEU A 145 -3.75 24.73 -35.69
CA LEU A 145 -3.13 23.42 -35.49
C LEU A 145 -4.03 22.49 -34.66
N MET A 146 -4.61 23.02 -33.58
CA MET A 146 -5.51 22.25 -32.71
C MET A 146 -6.81 21.87 -33.44
N THR A 147 -7.39 22.74 -34.26
CA THR A 147 -8.59 22.42 -35.05
C THR A 147 -8.30 21.34 -36.09
N ASN A 148 -7.11 21.37 -36.70
CA ASN A 148 -6.73 20.42 -37.74
C ASN A 148 -6.33 19.05 -37.17
N TYR A 149 -5.58 19.02 -36.07
CA TYR A 149 -4.96 17.78 -35.56
C TYR A 149 -5.46 17.35 -34.18
N GLY A 150 -6.05 18.24 -33.40
CA GLY A 150 -6.38 18.00 -31.99
C GLY A 150 -7.33 16.83 -31.80
N VAL A 151 -8.35 16.68 -32.65
CA VAL A 151 -9.31 15.56 -32.54
C VAL A 151 -8.63 14.22 -32.79
N ASN A 152 -7.75 14.12 -33.79
CA ASN A 152 -7.05 12.88 -34.10
C ASN A 152 -5.99 12.55 -33.05
N ALA A 153 -5.25 13.56 -32.58
CA ALA A 153 -4.30 13.39 -31.48
C ALA A 153 -4.99 12.92 -30.20
N TRP A 154 -6.16 13.48 -29.87
CA TRP A 154 -6.93 13.08 -28.70
C TRP A 154 -7.47 11.64 -28.82
N ARG A 155 -7.95 11.24 -30.00
CA ARG A 155 -8.38 9.85 -30.24
C ARG A 155 -7.21 8.86 -30.08
N ALA A 156 -6.04 9.18 -30.62
CA ALA A 156 -4.86 8.34 -30.47
C ALA A 156 -4.42 8.24 -29.00
N TYR A 157 -4.45 9.36 -28.27
CA TYR A 157 -4.17 9.38 -26.83
C TYR A 157 -5.16 8.54 -26.04
N ASN A 158 -6.47 8.66 -26.31
CA ASN A 158 -7.49 7.84 -25.66
C ASN A 158 -7.32 6.35 -25.96
N SER A 159 -7.00 5.98 -27.20
CA SER A 159 -6.70 4.58 -27.55
C SER A 159 -5.55 4.03 -26.72
N ALA A 160 -4.45 4.79 -26.59
CA ALA A 160 -3.31 4.38 -25.78
C ALA A 160 -3.68 4.27 -24.28
N LEU A 161 -4.56 5.14 -23.78
CA LEU A 161 -5.08 5.03 -22.41
C LEU A 161 -5.96 3.80 -22.22
N GLU A 162 -6.81 3.47 -23.20
CA GLU A 162 -7.65 2.27 -23.17
C GLU A 162 -6.79 0.99 -23.17
N ASP A 163 -5.74 0.95 -23.99
CA ASP A 163 -4.77 -0.15 -24.01
C ASP A 163 -4.06 -0.30 -22.66
N ASN A 164 -3.57 0.79 -22.08
CA ASN A 164 -2.96 0.79 -20.75
C ASN A 164 -3.94 0.32 -19.66
N ASN A 165 -5.20 0.74 -19.74
CA ASN A 165 -6.23 0.32 -18.80
C ASN A 165 -6.51 -1.17 -18.92
N ALA A 166 -6.57 -1.71 -20.14
CA ALA A 166 -6.74 -3.14 -20.38
C ALA A 166 -5.57 -3.96 -19.85
N LEU A 167 -4.34 -3.50 -20.04
CA LEU A 167 -3.13 -4.14 -19.49
C LEU A 167 -3.16 -4.19 -17.96
N LEU A 168 -3.45 -3.07 -17.30
CA LEU A 168 -3.52 -3.00 -15.84
C LEU A 168 -4.65 -3.88 -15.29
N LYS A 169 -5.82 -3.91 -15.94
CA LYS A 169 -6.91 -4.81 -15.56
C LYS A 169 -6.51 -6.27 -15.67
N ALA A 170 -5.85 -6.66 -16.75
CA ALA A 170 -5.36 -8.03 -16.93
C ALA A 170 -4.33 -8.42 -15.85
N GLU A 171 -3.51 -7.48 -15.39
CA GLU A 171 -2.57 -7.69 -14.28
C GLU A 171 -3.30 -7.88 -12.95
N VAL A 172 -4.31 -7.07 -12.67
CA VAL A 172 -5.18 -7.24 -11.49
C VAL A 172 -5.88 -8.60 -11.51
N ASP A 173 -6.51 -8.97 -12.63
CA ASP A 173 -7.20 -10.26 -12.78
C ASP A 173 -6.23 -11.44 -12.59
N LYS A 174 -4.99 -11.30 -13.07
CA LYS A 174 -3.93 -12.30 -12.86
C LYS A 174 -3.61 -12.44 -11.37
N VAL A 175 -3.39 -11.35 -10.65
CA VAL A 175 -3.09 -11.37 -9.21
C VAL A 175 -4.28 -11.94 -8.42
N ASP A 176 -5.50 -11.55 -8.75
CA ASP A 176 -6.71 -12.08 -8.12
C ASP A 176 -6.84 -13.59 -8.33
N SER A 177 -6.56 -14.09 -9.55
CA SER A 177 -6.56 -15.53 -9.82
C SER A 177 -5.51 -16.29 -9.00
N GLN A 178 -4.34 -15.67 -8.77
CA GLN A 178 -3.28 -16.24 -7.93
C GLN A 178 -3.70 -16.26 -6.46
N ILE A 179 -4.27 -15.17 -5.95
CA ILE A 179 -4.82 -15.08 -4.59
C ILE A 179 -5.89 -16.16 -4.38
N LEU A 180 -6.83 -16.30 -5.31
CA LEU A 180 -7.88 -17.32 -5.24
C LEU A 180 -7.31 -18.74 -5.26
N SER A 181 -6.29 -19.00 -6.09
CA SER A 181 -5.61 -20.29 -6.12
C SER A 181 -4.95 -20.63 -4.78
N ILE A 182 -4.24 -19.66 -4.19
CA ILE A 182 -3.61 -19.79 -2.87
C ILE A 182 -4.67 -20.02 -1.78
N ASN A 183 -5.74 -19.23 -1.77
CA ASN A 183 -6.82 -19.35 -0.78
C ASN A 183 -7.53 -20.70 -0.89
N ARG A 184 -7.76 -21.22 -2.11
CA ARG A 184 -8.30 -22.57 -2.32
C ARG A 184 -7.40 -23.65 -1.76
N LYS A 185 -6.08 -23.55 -1.97
CA LYS A 185 -5.10 -24.49 -1.41
C LYS A 185 -5.10 -24.45 0.12
N ARG A 186 -5.02 -23.25 0.70
CA ARG A 186 -5.09 -23.04 2.17
C ARG A 186 -6.36 -23.65 2.74
N PHE A 187 -7.51 -23.39 2.13
CA PHE A 187 -8.78 -23.95 2.58
C PHE A 187 -8.78 -25.49 2.56
N ALA A 188 -8.26 -26.10 1.49
CA ALA A 188 -8.17 -27.56 1.39
C ALA A 188 -7.26 -28.16 2.49
N GLU A 189 -6.08 -27.58 2.68
CA GLU A 189 -5.12 -27.98 3.72
C GLU A 189 -5.72 -27.87 5.12
N GLN A 190 -6.35 -26.73 5.44
CA GLN A 190 -7.00 -26.52 6.74
C GLN A 190 -8.21 -27.42 6.95
N SER A 191 -9.01 -27.69 5.90
CA SER A 191 -10.13 -28.63 5.98
C SER A 191 -9.66 -30.04 6.32
N ASP A 192 -8.55 -30.49 5.73
CA ASP A 192 -7.98 -31.80 6.01
C ASP A 192 -7.33 -31.86 7.40
N ALA A 193 -6.66 -30.79 7.83
CA ALA A 193 -6.17 -30.65 9.19
C ALA A 193 -7.33 -30.71 10.21
N ALA A 194 -8.43 -29.99 9.97
CA ALA A 194 -9.60 -29.99 10.83
C ALA A 194 -10.22 -31.39 11.00
N LYS A 195 -10.35 -32.15 9.90
CA LYS A 195 -10.82 -33.55 9.97
C LYS A 195 -9.90 -34.40 10.86
N LYS A 196 -8.60 -34.18 10.79
CA LYS A 196 -7.62 -34.91 11.60
C LYS A 196 -7.68 -34.50 13.07
N ILE A 197 -7.82 -33.21 13.36
CA ILE A 197 -7.99 -32.67 14.72
C ILE A 197 -9.23 -33.29 15.36
N ARG A 198 -10.39 -33.24 14.70
CA ARG A 198 -11.64 -33.85 15.20
C ARG A 198 -11.49 -35.34 15.52
N ARG A 199 -10.84 -36.11 14.62
CA ARG A 199 -10.57 -37.55 14.88
C ARG A 199 -9.67 -37.77 16.08
N LEU A 200 -8.68 -36.90 16.30
CA LEU A 200 -7.78 -36.99 17.45
C LEU A 200 -8.48 -36.59 18.74
N GLU A 201 -9.35 -35.57 18.71
CA GLU A 201 -10.18 -35.14 19.83
C GLU A 201 -11.16 -36.24 20.26
N GLU A 202 -11.88 -36.85 19.31
CA GLU A 202 -12.76 -37.99 19.58
C GLU A 202 -12.00 -39.16 20.23
N ARG A 203 -10.82 -39.48 19.69
CA ARG A 203 -9.97 -40.54 20.24
C ARG A 203 -9.45 -40.19 21.64
N TYR A 204 -9.08 -38.93 21.86
CA TYR A 204 -8.62 -38.43 23.14
C TYR A 204 -9.74 -38.50 24.19
N ALA A 205 -10.94 -38.01 23.88
CA ALA A 205 -12.10 -38.08 24.74
C ALA A 205 -12.44 -39.54 25.09
N ALA A 206 -12.48 -40.43 24.10
CA ALA A 206 -12.73 -41.85 24.32
C ALA A 206 -11.66 -42.52 25.21
N LEU A 207 -10.38 -42.14 25.06
CA LEU A 207 -9.30 -42.68 25.90
C LEU A 207 -9.37 -42.13 27.32
N ARG A 208 -9.67 -40.84 27.48
CA ARG A 208 -9.88 -40.19 28.78
C ARG A 208 -11.00 -40.87 29.55
N ASP A 209 -12.14 -41.10 28.90
CA ASP A 209 -13.30 -41.73 29.53
C ASP A 209 -13.03 -43.20 29.87
N LYS A 210 -12.26 -43.92 29.04
CA LYS A 210 -11.80 -45.28 29.35
C LYS A 210 -10.90 -45.31 30.57
N ASN A 211 -9.91 -44.42 30.65
CA ASN A 211 -9.02 -44.35 31.80
C ASN A 211 -9.79 -44.01 33.07
N LEU A 212 -10.73 -43.06 33.02
CA LEU A 212 -11.54 -42.69 34.18
C LEU A 212 -12.43 -43.86 34.65
N ARG A 213 -13.01 -44.62 33.71
CA ARG A 213 -13.76 -45.85 34.03
C ARG A 213 -12.87 -46.92 34.66
N LEU A 214 -11.67 -47.14 34.13
CA LEU A 214 -10.73 -48.10 34.70
C LEU A 214 -10.30 -47.70 36.11
N SER A 215 -9.95 -46.43 36.33
CA SER A 215 -9.61 -45.93 37.67
C SER A 215 -10.76 -46.11 38.67
N ALA A 216 -12.01 -45.85 38.26
CA ALA A 216 -13.17 -46.06 39.12
C ALA A 216 -13.39 -47.55 39.46
N LEU A 217 -13.23 -48.45 38.48
CA LEU A 217 -13.33 -49.90 38.71
C LEU A 217 -12.20 -50.42 39.61
N CYS A 218 -10.97 -49.94 39.43
CA CYS A 218 -9.84 -50.30 40.30
C CYS A 218 -10.08 -49.83 41.75
N SER A 219 -10.55 -48.59 41.94
CA SER A 219 -10.90 -48.07 43.27
C SER A 219 -11.98 -48.91 43.94
N ALA A 220 -13.04 -49.28 43.20
CA ALA A 220 -14.10 -50.13 43.74
C ALA A 220 -13.60 -51.54 44.11
N LEU A 221 -12.68 -52.10 43.30
CA LEU A 221 -12.02 -53.38 43.60
C LEU A 221 -11.15 -53.27 44.86
N GLU A 222 -10.38 -52.19 44.99
CA GLU A 222 -9.56 -51.91 46.17
C GLU A 222 -10.43 -51.78 47.43
N ASP A 223 -11.56 -51.06 47.37
CA ASP A 223 -12.51 -50.96 48.47
C ASP A 223 -13.10 -52.32 48.89
N THR A 224 -13.33 -53.23 47.93
CA THR A 224 -13.82 -54.60 48.24
C THR A 224 -12.74 -55.54 48.78
N LEU A 225 -11.46 -55.23 48.53
CA LEU A 225 -10.30 -56.03 48.95
C LEU A 225 -9.64 -55.48 50.23
N ALA A 226 -9.97 -54.24 50.62
CA ALA A 226 -9.57 -53.67 51.89
C ALA A 226 -10.29 -54.43 53.04
N PRO A 227 -9.55 -54.98 54.02
CA PRO A 227 -10.11 -55.78 55.11
C PRO A 227 -10.94 -54.99 56.12
#